data_AF-A0A1R3WKI2-F1
#
_entry.id   AF-A0A1R3WKI2-F1
#
_cell.length_a   1.000
_cell.length_b   1.000
_cell.length_c   1.000
_cell.angle_alpha   90.00
_cell.angle_beta   90.00
_cell.angle_gamma   90.00
#
_symmetry.space_group_name_H-M   'P 1'
#
loop_
_entity.id
_entity.type
_entity.pdbx_description
1 polymer ?
#
loop_
_entity_poly.entity_id
_entity_poly.type
_entity_poly.pdbx_seq_one_letter_code
_entity_poly.pdbx_strand_id
1 'polypeptide(L)'
;MTRDTQNKLSTDIDSDNTDTAAGADFVHSFHELERVVPCFTPGTMIATPRGEVAVETLKAGGRILTRDNGIQAINWVGQKRLDFMELKKAPQLRPIVIAAGALGDGMPERDMMVSPTHRVLITSHKAELYFGQSEILVPAKYMLALEGVSVSDQPYVTYIHMMCENHEIVLADGAWSESFQPGDHTLKGFDEDQREELFALFPELATEEGLAAYRAARRTLGKREAALLFTS
;
A
#
# COMPACT_ATOMS: atom_id res chain seq x y z
N MET A 1 -38.53 63.77 -49.53
CA MET A 1 -37.45 63.36 -50.45
C MET A 1 -36.19 63.15 -49.60
N THR A 2 -35.56 61.96 -49.73
CA THR A 2 -34.22 61.52 -49.24
C THR A 2 -33.99 61.57 -47.72
N ARG A 3 -34.09 60.45 -46.97
CA ARG A 3 -33.11 59.35 -46.74
C ARG A 3 -31.79 59.88 -46.12
N ASP A 4 -31.16 59.29 -45.10
CA ASP A 4 -31.42 58.12 -44.26
C ASP A 4 -30.42 58.14 -43.07
N THR A 5 -30.89 57.68 -41.90
CA THR A 5 -30.22 56.89 -40.84
C THR A 5 -28.71 57.05 -40.53
N GLN A 6 -28.37 57.47 -39.30
CA GLN A 6 -28.02 56.55 -38.19
C GLN A 6 -27.82 57.28 -36.84
N ASN A 7 -28.29 56.59 -35.79
CA ASN A 7 -28.69 57.09 -34.49
C ASN A 7 -27.54 57.08 -33.46
N LYS A 8 -27.46 58.14 -32.64
CA LYS A 8 -26.74 58.24 -31.36
C LYS A 8 -27.75 58.03 -30.21
N LEU A 9 -27.26 57.55 -29.06
CA LEU A 9 -27.62 57.82 -27.64
C LEU A 9 -27.43 56.52 -26.83
N SER A 10 -26.42 56.40 -25.97
CA SER A 10 -26.34 56.86 -24.55
C SER A 10 -27.39 56.16 -23.67
N THR A 11 -27.08 55.59 -22.50
CA THR A 11 -26.56 56.29 -21.31
C THR A 11 -25.97 55.32 -20.27
N ASP A 12 -25.04 55.89 -19.50
CA ASP A 12 -24.29 55.37 -18.36
C ASP A 12 -25.10 55.10 -17.07
N ILE A 13 -24.36 54.58 -16.06
CA ILE A 13 -24.56 54.60 -14.58
C ILE A 13 -25.26 53.33 -14.04
N ASP A 14 -24.74 52.53 -13.08
CA ASP A 14 -23.95 52.85 -11.88
C ASP A 14 -23.07 51.68 -11.38
N SER A 15 -22.11 52.02 -10.53
CA SER A 15 -21.15 51.18 -9.81
C SER A 15 -21.75 50.25 -8.75
N ASP A 16 -21.25 49.01 -8.61
CA ASP A 16 -20.83 48.46 -7.31
C ASP A 16 -19.93 47.20 -7.42
N ASN A 17 -18.67 47.39 -7.02
CA ASN A 17 -17.83 46.60 -6.12
C ASN A 17 -17.75 45.04 -6.14
N THR A 18 -16.49 44.60 -5.92
CA THR A 18 -15.99 43.28 -5.45
C THR A 18 -15.99 42.12 -6.44
N ASP A 19 -15.05 41.19 -6.48
CA ASP A 19 -13.62 41.11 -6.13
C ASP A 19 -13.19 39.75 -6.75
N THR A 20 -12.00 39.71 -7.34
CA THR A 20 -11.17 38.51 -7.61
C THR A 20 -11.85 37.14 -7.90
N ALA A 21 -12.05 36.82 -9.19
CA ALA A 21 -12.21 35.43 -9.64
C ALA A 21 -10.84 34.79 -9.92
N ALA A 22 -10.12 34.39 -8.86
CA ALA A 22 -9.06 33.41 -8.90
C ALA A 22 -9.55 32.15 -8.19
N GLY A 23 -10.02 31.15 -8.94
CA GLY A 23 -10.59 29.97 -8.30
C GLY A 23 -11.22 28.98 -9.27
N ALA A 24 -10.45 28.44 -10.19
CA ALA A 24 -10.87 27.27 -10.97
C ALA A 24 -9.65 26.47 -11.44
N ASP A 25 -8.82 25.99 -10.51
CA ASP A 25 -7.71 25.04 -10.83
C ASP A 25 -7.28 24.16 -9.64
N PHE A 26 -8.15 23.94 -8.65
CA PHE A 26 -7.82 23.12 -7.48
C PHE A 26 -8.87 22.04 -7.17
N VAL A 27 -9.40 21.38 -8.21
CA VAL A 27 -10.30 20.23 -8.03
C VAL A 27 -9.98 19.11 -9.01
N HIS A 28 -8.71 18.77 -9.16
CA HIS A 28 -8.32 17.46 -9.69
C HIS A 28 -7.21 16.88 -8.81
N SER A 29 -7.37 15.61 -8.44
CA SER A 29 -6.37 14.75 -7.76
C SER A 29 -6.37 14.65 -6.21
N PHE A 30 -7.53 14.62 -5.55
CA PHE A 30 -7.62 14.09 -4.17
C PHE A 30 -7.92 12.58 -4.09
N HIS A 31 -8.39 11.96 -5.17
CA HIS A 31 -8.73 10.52 -5.20
C HIS A 31 -7.56 9.60 -5.60
N GLU A 32 -6.44 10.15 -6.07
CA GLU A 32 -5.29 9.37 -6.57
C GLU A 32 -4.27 8.99 -5.48
N LEU A 33 -4.40 9.57 -4.28
CA LEU A 33 -3.46 9.44 -3.17
C LEU A 33 -3.79 8.33 -2.15
N GLU A 34 -4.85 7.54 -2.38
CA GLU A 34 -5.43 6.68 -1.33
C GLU A 34 -5.00 5.20 -1.33
N ARG A 35 -4.15 4.73 -2.25
CA ARG A 35 -3.97 3.27 -2.42
C ARG A 35 -2.52 2.84 -2.30
N VAL A 36 -2.09 2.70 -1.04
CA VAL A 36 -0.78 2.12 -0.71
C VAL A 36 -0.86 0.61 -0.96
N VAL A 37 -0.02 0.14 -1.87
CA VAL A 37 0.18 -1.29 -2.10
C VAL A 37 0.99 -1.86 -0.93
N PRO A 38 0.78 -3.11 -0.49
CA PRO A 38 1.68 -3.79 0.43
C PRO A 38 3.10 -3.89 -0.13
N CYS A 39 4.11 -3.44 0.64
CA CYS A 39 5.51 -3.50 0.22
C CYS A 39 6.49 -3.60 1.39
N PHE A 40 7.60 -4.26 1.12
CA PHE A 40 8.81 -4.26 1.94
C PHE A 40 9.69 -3.04 1.61
N THR A 41 10.75 -2.84 2.39
CA THR A 41 11.79 -1.84 2.11
C THR A 41 13.16 -2.50 2.00
N PRO A 42 14.15 -1.86 1.34
CA PRO A 42 15.51 -2.40 1.22
C PRO A 42 16.10 -2.81 2.57
N GLY A 43 16.80 -3.92 2.60
CA GLY A 43 17.39 -4.50 3.80
C GLY A 43 16.49 -5.50 4.54
N THR A 44 15.18 -5.58 4.21
CA THR A 44 14.34 -6.68 4.69
C THR A 44 14.85 -8.01 4.16
N MET A 45 15.04 -8.97 5.07
CA MET A 45 15.60 -10.28 4.76
C MET A 45 14.48 -11.31 4.59
N ILE A 46 14.35 -11.88 3.40
CA ILE A 46 13.35 -12.88 3.06
C ILE A 46 13.95 -14.27 3.14
N ALA A 47 13.29 -15.18 3.85
CA ALA A 47 13.74 -16.57 3.95
C ALA A 47 13.64 -17.28 2.60
N THR A 48 14.75 -17.88 2.18
CA THR A 48 14.82 -18.74 0.99
C THR A 48 15.31 -20.13 1.39
N PRO A 49 15.20 -21.15 0.51
CA PRO A 49 15.75 -22.48 0.77
C PRO A 49 17.27 -22.50 1.00
N ARG A 50 17.99 -21.41 0.68
CA ARG A 50 19.44 -21.28 0.82
C ARG A 50 19.86 -20.32 1.92
N GLY A 51 18.93 -19.92 2.79
CA GLY A 51 19.13 -18.89 3.81
C GLY A 51 18.41 -17.60 3.46
N GLU A 52 18.53 -16.60 4.33
CA GLU A 52 17.88 -15.31 4.12
C GLU A 52 18.58 -14.48 3.05
N VAL A 53 17.80 -13.77 2.24
CA VAL A 53 18.29 -12.92 1.15
C VAL A 53 17.56 -11.57 1.21
N ALA A 54 18.28 -10.48 0.97
CA ALA A 54 17.72 -9.14 0.98
C ALA A 54 16.68 -8.98 -0.15
N VAL A 55 15.52 -8.41 0.17
CA VAL A 55 14.36 -8.32 -0.72
C VAL A 55 14.67 -7.60 -2.03
N GLU A 56 15.54 -6.58 -2.01
CA GLU A 56 15.98 -5.83 -3.20
C GLU A 56 16.81 -6.64 -4.19
N THR A 57 17.29 -7.82 -3.80
CA THR A 57 18.08 -8.72 -4.66
C THR A 57 17.24 -9.84 -5.28
N LEU A 58 15.99 -10.00 -4.82
CA LEU A 58 15.07 -10.99 -5.36
C LEU A 58 14.66 -10.64 -6.78
N LYS A 59 14.39 -11.68 -7.57
CA LYS A 59 13.96 -11.56 -8.97
C LYS A 59 12.88 -12.60 -9.25
N ALA A 60 12.09 -12.36 -10.30
CA ALA A 60 11.21 -13.37 -10.85
C ALA A 60 11.98 -14.68 -11.14
N GLY A 61 11.37 -15.82 -10.85
CA GLY A 61 11.98 -17.15 -10.82
C GLY A 61 12.77 -17.48 -9.55
N GLY A 62 13.01 -16.50 -8.66
CA GLY A 62 13.56 -16.74 -7.32
C GLY A 62 12.63 -17.62 -6.49
N ARG A 63 13.18 -18.35 -5.51
CA ARG A 63 12.41 -19.25 -4.63
C ARG A 63 12.47 -18.80 -3.19
N ILE A 64 11.31 -18.74 -2.53
CA ILE A 64 11.15 -18.29 -1.16
C ILE A 64 10.40 -19.32 -0.33
N LEU A 65 10.62 -19.30 0.99
CA LEU A 65 9.87 -20.10 1.93
C LEU A 65 8.51 -19.44 2.20
N THR A 66 7.43 -20.22 2.08
CA THR A 66 6.08 -19.79 2.44
C THR A 66 5.49 -20.69 3.53
N ARG A 67 4.51 -20.15 4.25
CA ARG A 67 3.89 -20.83 5.40
C ARG A 67 3.05 -22.04 5.00
N ASP A 68 2.24 -21.88 3.95
CA ASP A 68 1.16 -22.82 3.65
C ASP A 68 1.50 -23.77 2.49
N ASN A 69 2.25 -23.27 1.49
CA ASN A 69 2.49 -23.98 0.23
C ASN A 69 3.96 -24.42 0.05
N GLY A 70 4.76 -24.37 1.12
CA GLY A 70 6.17 -24.75 1.08
C GLY A 70 7.02 -23.76 0.29
N ILE A 71 7.91 -24.25 -0.58
CA ILE A 71 8.80 -23.37 -1.35
C ILE A 71 8.07 -22.92 -2.62
N GLN A 72 7.87 -21.61 -2.76
CA GLN A 72 7.17 -21.03 -3.91
C GLN A 72 8.11 -20.17 -4.77
N ALA A 73 7.76 -20.07 -6.05
CA ALA A 73 8.46 -19.18 -6.98
C ALA A 73 7.88 -17.77 -6.88
N ILE A 74 8.77 -16.78 -6.96
CA ILE A 74 8.40 -15.39 -7.19
C ILE A 74 8.11 -15.25 -8.67
N ASN A 75 6.92 -14.79 -9.03
CA ASN A 75 6.52 -14.61 -10.42
C ASN A 75 6.80 -13.18 -10.88
N TRP A 76 6.76 -12.20 -9.97
CA TRP A 76 7.00 -10.80 -10.28
C TRP A 76 7.62 -10.05 -9.10
N VAL A 77 8.48 -9.08 -9.40
CA VAL A 77 9.07 -8.16 -8.44
C VAL A 77 8.99 -6.75 -9.02
N GLY A 78 8.44 -5.81 -8.27
CA GLY A 78 8.38 -4.39 -8.66
C GLY A 78 8.86 -3.50 -7.55
N GLN A 79 9.21 -2.25 -7.87
CA GLN A 79 9.65 -1.29 -6.86
C GLN A 79 9.20 0.13 -7.18
N LYS A 80 8.94 0.93 -6.13
CA LYS A 80 8.58 2.33 -6.25
C LYS A 80 9.34 3.17 -5.22
N ARG A 81 10.07 4.18 -5.69
CA ARG A 81 10.73 5.15 -4.81
C ARG A 81 9.80 6.34 -4.57
N LEU A 82 9.71 6.77 -3.31
CA LEU A 82 9.07 8.02 -2.92
C LEU A 82 10.12 8.96 -2.33
N ASP A 83 10.19 10.17 -2.85
CA ASP A 83 11.08 11.22 -2.38
C ASP A 83 10.46 12.05 -1.23
N PHE A 84 11.21 13.04 -0.77
CA PHE A 84 10.80 13.92 0.32
C PHE A 84 9.54 14.72 0.00
N MET A 85 9.40 15.24 -1.21
CA MET A 85 8.26 16.06 -1.60
C MET A 85 7.00 15.20 -1.73
N GLU A 86 7.13 13.98 -2.24
CA GLU A 86 6.05 12.99 -2.31
C GLU A 86 5.59 12.59 -0.92
N LEU A 87 6.50 12.24 -0.01
CA LEU A 87 6.16 11.89 1.38
C LEU A 87 5.63 13.08 2.18
N LYS A 88 6.03 14.31 1.86
CA LYS A 88 5.48 15.52 2.47
C LYS A 88 4.05 15.78 2.00
N LYS A 89 3.75 15.57 0.70
CA LYS A 89 2.40 15.70 0.13
C LYS A 89 1.47 14.57 0.60
N ALA A 90 2.03 13.39 0.87
CA ALA A 90 1.29 12.20 1.24
C ALA A 90 1.87 11.52 2.51
N PRO A 91 1.75 12.14 3.70
CA PRO A 91 2.32 11.58 4.94
C PRO A 91 1.78 10.20 5.33
N GLN A 92 0.57 9.85 4.85
CA GLN A 92 -0.02 8.52 5.03
C GLN A 92 0.72 7.40 4.28
N LEU A 93 1.67 7.74 3.40
CA LEU A 93 2.55 6.80 2.70
C LEU A 93 3.85 6.53 3.45
N ARG A 94 4.09 7.19 4.58
CA ARG A 94 5.33 7.01 5.36
C ARG A 94 5.39 5.60 5.92
N PRO A 95 6.56 4.93 5.90
CA PRO A 95 6.66 3.56 6.37
C PRO A 95 6.30 3.40 7.84
N ILE A 96 5.85 2.21 8.20
CA ILE A 96 5.72 1.79 9.59
C ILE A 96 6.97 1.01 9.97
N VAL A 97 7.57 1.40 11.09
CA VAL A 97 8.68 0.69 11.74
C VAL A 97 8.08 -0.22 12.81
N ILE A 98 8.46 -1.49 12.76
CA ILE A 98 8.13 -2.51 13.76
C ILE A 98 9.46 -2.93 14.36
N ALA A 99 9.74 -2.48 15.58
CA ALA A 99 10.99 -2.78 16.26
C ALA A 99 11.13 -4.28 16.55
N ALA A 100 12.38 -4.75 16.67
CA ALA A 100 12.67 -6.12 17.06
C ALA A 100 11.90 -6.52 18.33
N GLY A 101 11.22 -7.67 18.30
CA GLY A 101 10.42 -8.18 19.41
C GLY A 101 9.05 -7.52 19.64
N ALA A 102 8.67 -6.47 18.89
CA ALA A 102 7.43 -5.71 19.11
C ALA A 102 6.13 -6.52 18.87
N LEU A 103 6.21 -7.63 18.14
CA LEU A 103 5.06 -8.51 17.84
C LEU A 103 4.91 -9.66 18.85
N GLY A 104 5.80 -9.76 19.85
CA GLY A 104 5.84 -10.87 20.81
C GLY A 104 6.76 -12.01 20.37
N ASP A 105 7.10 -12.90 21.30
CA ASP A 105 7.96 -14.08 21.09
C ASP A 105 9.30 -13.81 20.39
N GLY A 106 9.84 -12.60 20.57
CA GLY A 106 11.09 -12.17 19.94
C GLY A 106 10.96 -11.77 18.46
N MET A 107 9.73 -11.55 17.97
CA MET A 107 9.45 -11.19 16.57
C MET A 107 9.08 -9.71 16.39
N PRO A 108 9.45 -9.08 15.27
CA PRO A 108 10.44 -9.55 14.30
C PRO A 108 11.82 -9.71 14.96
N GLU A 109 12.72 -10.50 14.35
CA GLU A 109 14.07 -10.74 14.90
C GLU A 109 14.97 -9.50 14.83
N ARG A 110 14.59 -8.53 13.99
CA ARG A 110 15.26 -7.24 13.77
C ARG A 110 14.23 -6.19 13.40
N ASP A 111 14.60 -4.92 13.48
CA ASP A 111 13.72 -3.82 13.10
C ASP A 111 13.29 -4.00 11.63
N MET A 112 11.98 -4.05 11.41
CA MET A 112 11.39 -4.18 10.10
C MET A 112 10.72 -2.86 9.71
N MET A 113 10.87 -2.45 8.44
CA MET A 113 10.20 -1.28 7.90
C MET A 113 9.35 -1.67 6.68
N VAL A 114 8.05 -1.41 6.75
CA VAL A 114 7.06 -1.83 5.74
C VAL A 114 6.09 -0.70 5.39
N SER A 115 5.39 -0.85 4.26
CA SER A 115 4.35 0.11 3.91
C SER A 115 3.18 0.07 4.91
N PRO A 116 2.45 1.18 5.12
CA PRO A 116 1.32 1.25 6.06
C PRO A 116 0.23 0.18 5.92
N THR A 117 -0.02 -0.29 4.70
CA THR A 117 -1.04 -1.29 4.41
C THR A 117 -0.48 -2.71 4.33
N HIS A 118 0.84 -2.88 4.43
CA HIS A 118 1.48 -4.18 4.46
C HIS A 118 0.95 -4.99 5.63
N ARG A 119 0.47 -6.20 5.35
CA ARG A 119 -0.14 -7.04 6.37
C ARG A 119 0.86 -8.01 6.96
N VAL A 120 0.88 -8.02 8.28
CA VAL A 120 1.69 -8.94 9.09
C VAL A 120 0.77 -10.00 9.68
N LEU A 121 1.22 -11.26 9.71
CA LEU A 121 0.48 -12.36 10.30
C LEU A 121 0.59 -12.27 11.82
N ILE A 122 -0.56 -12.14 12.48
CA ILE A 122 -0.67 -12.18 13.94
C ILE A 122 -1.30 -13.50 14.33
N THR A 123 -0.64 -14.22 15.23
CA THR A 123 -1.18 -15.41 15.89
C THR A 123 -1.68 -15.01 17.27
N SER A 124 -2.97 -15.19 17.56
CA SER A 124 -3.54 -14.76 18.83
C SER A 124 -4.75 -15.57 19.25
N HIS A 125 -4.81 -15.95 20.52
CA HIS A 125 -6.02 -16.57 21.09
C HIS A 125 -7.23 -15.61 21.09
N LYS A 126 -7.00 -14.29 21.23
CA LYS A 126 -8.07 -13.28 21.07
C LYS A 126 -8.62 -13.29 19.64
N ALA A 127 -7.76 -13.51 18.64
CA ALA A 127 -8.21 -13.61 17.26
C ALA A 127 -9.11 -14.83 17.05
N GLU A 128 -8.77 -15.97 17.65
CA GLU A 128 -9.61 -17.16 17.63
C GLU A 128 -10.96 -16.91 18.30
N LEU A 129 -10.97 -16.28 19.47
CA LEU A 129 -12.20 -15.96 20.22
C LEU A 129 -13.13 -15.00 19.46
N TYR A 130 -12.58 -13.93 18.87
CA TYR A 130 -13.38 -12.87 18.23
C TYR A 130 -13.70 -13.13 16.76
N PHE A 131 -12.84 -13.86 16.04
CA PHE A 131 -12.92 -13.99 14.60
C PHE A 131 -12.97 -15.45 14.11
N GLY A 132 -12.87 -16.43 15.03
CA GLY A 132 -12.88 -17.85 14.70
C GLY A 132 -11.63 -18.32 13.95
N GLN A 133 -10.54 -17.54 13.98
CA GLN A 133 -9.28 -17.81 13.28
C GLN A 133 -8.12 -17.46 14.21
N SER A 134 -7.22 -18.41 14.47
CA SER A 134 -6.03 -18.18 15.33
C SER A 134 -4.96 -17.33 14.63
N GLU A 135 -4.97 -17.32 13.29
CA GLU A 135 -4.03 -16.60 12.44
C GLU A 135 -4.77 -15.60 11.54
N ILE A 136 -4.32 -14.35 11.56
CA ILE A 136 -4.98 -13.26 10.84
C ILE A 136 -3.94 -12.26 10.33
N LEU A 137 -4.28 -11.60 9.23
CA LEU A 137 -3.46 -10.53 8.64
C LEU A 137 -3.89 -9.18 9.20
N VAL A 138 -2.94 -8.42 9.73
CA VAL A 138 -3.16 -7.08 10.28
C VAL A 138 -2.29 -6.06 9.54
N PRO A 139 -2.87 -5.04 8.89
CA PRO A 139 -2.11 -3.94 8.31
C PRO A 139 -1.24 -3.21 9.35
N ALA A 140 0.02 -2.94 9.01
CA ALA A 140 0.99 -2.34 9.92
C ALA A 140 0.51 -1.03 10.57
N LYS A 141 -0.19 -0.16 9.82
CA LYS A 141 -0.75 1.09 10.36
C LYS A 141 -1.79 0.90 11.47
N TYR A 142 -2.39 -0.28 11.59
CA TYR A 142 -3.34 -0.59 12.67
C TYR A 142 -2.66 -1.14 13.92
N MET A 143 -1.34 -1.34 13.88
CA MET A 143 -0.52 -1.81 15.00
C MET A 143 0.17 -0.66 15.76
N LEU A 144 -0.07 0.60 15.40
CA LEU A 144 0.55 1.79 16.03
C LEU A 144 0.28 1.95 17.54
N ALA A 145 -0.65 1.18 18.10
CA ALA A 145 -0.90 1.14 19.55
C ALA A 145 0.04 0.18 20.30
N LEU A 146 0.78 -0.69 19.59
CA LEU A 146 1.76 -1.59 20.19
C LEU A 146 3.04 -0.82 20.53
N GLU A 147 3.64 -1.16 21.68
CA GLU A 147 4.97 -0.70 22.04
C GLU A 147 5.99 -1.17 20.98
N GLY A 148 6.88 -0.27 20.56
CA GLY A 148 7.87 -0.57 19.51
C GLY A 148 7.37 -0.44 18.07
N VAL A 149 6.10 -0.03 17.84
CA VAL A 149 5.58 0.25 16.50
C VAL A 149 5.39 1.75 16.29
N SER A 150 5.95 2.30 15.21
CA SER A 150 5.94 3.76 14.97
C SER A 150 5.94 4.12 13.47
N VAL A 151 5.72 5.39 13.15
CA VAL A 151 5.84 5.91 11.78
C VAL A 151 7.27 6.42 11.54
N SER A 152 7.88 6.01 10.44
CA SER A 152 9.23 6.42 10.05
C SER A 152 9.32 7.91 9.70
N ASP A 153 10.39 8.57 10.15
CA ASP A 153 10.72 9.96 9.85
C ASP A 153 11.71 10.11 8.67
N GLN A 154 12.06 9.01 7.99
CA GLN A 154 12.97 9.04 6.86
C GLN A 154 12.50 9.98 5.73
N PRO A 155 13.42 10.73 5.10
CA PRO A 155 13.06 11.72 4.07
C PRO A 155 12.72 11.08 2.72
N TYR A 156 12.96 9.79 2.53
CA TYR A 156 12.60 9.04 1.33
C TYR A 156 12.40 7.57 1.67
N VAL A 157 11.77 6.81 0.79
CA VAL A 157 11.66 5.35 0.91
C VAL A 157 11.66 4.70 -0.47
N THR A 158 12.18 3.48 -0.57
CA THR A 158 11.93 2.60 -1.71
C THR A 158 11.08 1.44 -1.24
N TYR A 159 9.97 1.23 -1.91
CA TYR A 159 9.04 0.14 -1.64
C TYR A 159 9.24 -0.97 -2.65
N ILE A 160 9.29 -2.21 -2.19
CA ILE A 160 9.54 -3.39 -3.02
C ILE A 160 8.38 -4.36 -2.84
N HIS A 161 7.84 -4.82 -3.98
CA HIS A 161 6.74 -5.74 -4.09
C HIS A 161 7.27 -7.07 -4.63
N MET A 162 6.79 -8.18 -4.07
CA MET A 162 7.03 -9.50 -4.64
C MET A 162 5.73 -10.28 -4.69
N MET A 163 5.43 -10.87 -5.83
CA MET A 163 4.20 -11.61 -6.08
C MET A 163 4.54 -13.06 -6.45
N CYS A 164 3.78 -14.01 -5.91
CA CYS A 164 3.84 -15.42 -6.29
C CYS A 164 2.62 -15.77 -7.15
N GLU A 165 2.47 -17.03 -7.54
CA GLU A 165 1.26 -17.49 -8.24
C GLU A 165 0.00 -17.33 -7.38
N ASN A 166 0.11 -17.59 -6.08
CA ASN A 166 -0.95 -17.38 -5.10
C ASN A 166 -0.56 -16.27 -4.11
N HIS A 167 -1.55 -15.77 -3.36
CA HIS A 167 -1.21 -14.97 -2.18
C HIS A 167 -0.51 -15.87 -1.16
N GLU A 168 0.74 -15.56 -0.85
CA GLU A 168 1.56 -16.34 0.06
C GLU A 168 1.80 -15.60 1.37
N ILE A 169 1.97 -16.35 2.45
CA ILE A 169 2.53 -15.84 3.70
C ILE A 169 4.02 -16.20 3.73
N VAL A 170 4.87 -15.18 3.75
CA VAL A 170 6.32 -15.27 3.62
C VAL A 170 7.00 -14.98 4.96
N LEU A 171 8.19 -15.53 5.17
CA LEU A 171 9.00 -15.24 6.36
C LEU A 171 9.99 -14.10 6.03
N ALA A 172 9.79 -12.95 6.67
CA ALA A 172 10.55 -11.72 6.46
C ALA A 172 11.05 -11.18 7.80
N ASP A 173 12.37 -10.99 7.95
CA ASP A 173 13.00 -10.52 9.20
C ASP A 173 12.56 -11.35 10.43
N GLY A 174 12.33 -12.65 10.24
CA GLY A 174 11.81 -13.59 11.24
C GLY A 174 10.29 -13.53 11.48
N ALA A 175 9.60 -12.50 10.99
CA ALA A 175 8.14 -12.37 11.12
C ALA A 175 7.41 -12.92 9.87
N TRP A 176 6.23 -13.51 10.08
CA TRP A 176 5.37 -13.93 8.97
C TRP A 176 4.58 -12.73 8.45
N SER A 177 4.68 -12.45 7.14
CA SER A 177 3.97 -11.34 6.49
C SER A 177 3.47 -11.73 5.10
N GLU A 178 2.73 -10.84 4.46
CA GLU A 178 2.08 -11.12 3.18
C GLU A 178 3.02 -10.94 1.98
N SER A 179 2.89 -11.79 0.95
CA SER A 179 3.35 -11.46 -0.40
C SER A 179 2.38 -10.45 -1.03
N PHE A 180 2.76 -9.83 -2.14
CA PHE A 180 1.84 -8.94 -2.84
C PHE A 180 0.57 -9.70 -3.27
N GLN A 181 -0.58 -9.17 -2.86
CA GLN A 181 -1.90 -9.61 -3.28
C GLN A 181 -2.54 -8.54 -4.18
N PRO A 182 -2.68 -8.77 -5.50
CA PRO A 182 -3.50 -7.93 -6.34
C PRO A 182 -4.97 -8.09 -5.95
N GLY A 183 -5.54 -7.08 -5.28
CA GLY A 183 -6.90 -7.11 -4.76
C GLY A 183 -7.39 -5.73 -4.31
N ASP A 184 -8.69 -5.50 -4.53
CA ASP A 184 -9.48 -4.28 -4.35
C ASP A 184 -9.02 -3.06 -5.17
N HIS A 185 -7.82 -2.52 -4.97
CA HIS A 185 -7.50 -1.17 -5.45
C HIS A 185 -6.00 -0.89 -5.73
N THR A 186 -5.17 -1.94 -5.74
CA THR A 186 -3.68 -1.86 -5.76
C THR A 186 -3.07 -1.50 -7.12
N LEU A 187 -3.71 -1.87 -8.23
CA LEU A 187 -3.13 -1.68 -9.57
C LEU A 187 -2.95 -0.20 -9.98
N LYS A 188 -3.76 0.71 -9.41
CA LYS A 188 -3.64 2.16 -9.68
C LYS A 188 -2.40 2.80 -9.05
N GLY A 189 -1.75 2.13 -8.10
CA GLY A 189 -0.55 2.63 -7.42
C GLY A 189 0.76 2.41 -8.18
N PHE A 190 0.75 1.50 -9.16
CA PHE A 190 1.86 1.25 -10.09
C PHE A 190 1.88 2.30 -11.20
N ASP A 191 3.09 2.60 -11.69
CA ASP A 191 3.25 3.33 -12.94
C ASP A 191 2.73 2.50 -14.13
N GLU A 192 2.62 3.14 -15.30
CA GLU A 192 2.03 2.52 -16.48
C GLU A 192 2.84 1.29 -16.94
N ASP A 193 4.17 1.41 -16.99
CA ASP A 193 5.08 0.33 -17.40
C ASP A 193 4.99 -0.89 -16.47
N GLN A 194 4.97 -0.69 -15.14
CA GLN A 194 4.83 -1.78 -14.17
C GLN A 194 3.47 -2.45 -14.24
N ARG A 195 2.42 -1.67 -14.52
CA ARG A 195 1.07 -2.21 -14.68
C ARG A 195 0.95 -3.02 -15.97
N GLU A 196 1.51 -2.52 -17.07
CA GLU A 196 1.57 -3.25 -18.35
C GLU A 196 2.36 -4.55 -18.22
N GLU A 197 3.52 -4.52 -17.54
CA GLU A 197 4.29 -5.73 -17.25
C GLU A 197 3.49 -6.73 -16.42
N LEU A 198 2.83 -6.26 -15.35
CA LEU A 198 2.01 -7.11 -14.48
C LEU A 198 0.83 -7.73 -15.24
N PHE A 199 0.15 -6.99 -16.11
CA PHE A 199 -0.92 -7.52 -16.96
C PHE A 199 -0.42 -8.41 -18.10
N ALA A 200 0.80 -8.21 -18.59
CA ALA A 200 1.40 -9.12 -19.56
C ALA A 200 1.75 -10.47 -18.93
N LEU A 201 2.21 -10.47 -17.67
CA LEU A 201 2.55 -11.68 -16.91
C LEU A 201 1.32 -12.39 -16.33
N PHE A 202 0.30 -11.63 -15.94
CA PHE A 202 -0.96 -12.12 -15.38
C PHE A 202 -2.16 -11.42 -16.03
N PRO A 203 -2.54 -11.82 -17.27
CA PRO A 203 -3.63 -11.19 -18.02
C PRO A 203 -4.96 -11.19 -17.28
N GLU A 204 -5.21 -12.19 -16.42
CA GLU A 204 -6.40 -12.30 -15.60
C GLU A 204 -6.58 -11.11 -14.64
N LEU A 205 -5.49 -10.49 -14.15
CA LEU A 205 -5.54 -9.34 -13.25
C LEU A 205 -6.08 -8.07 -13.93
N ALA A 206 -6.15 -8.05 -15.26
CA ALA A 206 -6.78 -6.96 -16.01
C ALA A 206 -8.31 -6.98 -15.91
N THR A 207 -8.90 -8.05 -15.37
CA THR A 207 -10.35 -8.22 -15.23
C THR A 207 -10.77 -8.20 -13.76
N GLU A 208 -11.98 -7.71 -13.47
CA GLU A 208 -12.54 -7.77 -12.11
C GLU A 208 -12.66 -9.22 -11.60
N GLU A 209 -12.93 -10.16 -12.51
CA GLU A 209 -13.06 -11.59 -12.21
C GLU A 209 -11.73 -12.24 -11.81
N GLY A 210 -10.64 -11.95 -12.52
CA GLY A 210 -9.32 -12.46 -12.17
C GLY A 210 -8.76 -11.81 -10.89
N LEU A 211 -9.06 -10.53 -10.65
CA LEU A 211 -8.77 -9.88 -9.36
C LEU A 211 -9.53 -10.53 -8.20
N ALA A 212 -10.81 -10.86 -8.40
CA ALA A 212 -11.61 -11.56 -7.40
C ALA A 212 -11.17 -13.01 -7.17
N ALA A 213 -10.53 -13.64 -8.16
CA ALA A 213 -9.99 -14.99 -8.07
C ALA A 213 -8.72 -15.06 -7.20
N TYR A 214 -7.95 -13.96 -7.09
CA TYR A 214 -6.74 -13.90 -6.28
C TYR A 214 -7.05 -13.70 -4.79
N ARG A 215 -7.39 -14.81 -4.12
CA ARG A 215 -7.87 -14.81 -2.73
C ARG A 215 -6.78 -14.55 -1.71
N ALA A 216 -7.15 -13.93 -0.60
CA ALA A 216 -6.22 -13.71 0.49
C ALA A 216 -5.90 -15.02 1.21
N ALA A 217 -4.62 -15.26 1.55
CA ALA A 217 -4.18 -16.47 2.27
C ALA A 217 -4.82 -16.59 3.66
N ARG A 218 -5.13 -15.45 4.29
CA ARG A 218 -5.80 -15.35 5.59
C ARG A 218 -6.77 -14.19 5.60
N ARG A 219 -7.71 -14.23 6.56
CA ARG A 219 -8.60 -13.09 6.85
C ARG A 219 -7.75 -11.87 7.21
N THR A 220 -8.07 -10.74 6.60
CA THR A 220 -7.47 -9.44 6.92
C THR A 220 -8.40 -8.65 7.84
N LEU A 221 -7.85 -8.07 8.90
CA LEU A 221 -8.63 -7.22 9.81
C LEU A 221 -8.66 -5.75 9.35
N GLY A 222 -9.82 -5.12 9.50
CA GLY A 222 -9.97 -3.67 9.44
C GLY A 222 -9.58 -2.97 10.74
N LYS A 223 -9.52 -1.62 10.71
CA LYS A 223 -9.07 -0.79 11.85
C LYS A 223 -9.75 -1.14 13.18
N ARG A 224 -11.08 -1.26 13.17
CA ARG A 224 -11.89 -1.51 14.38
C ARG A 224 -11.65 -2.92 14.93
N GLU A 225 -11.51 -3.90 14.04
CA GLU A 225 -11.25 -5.29 14.43
C GLU A 225 -9.84 -5.44 15.00
N ALA A 226 -8.83 -4.83 14.36
CA ALA A 226 -7.45 -4.83 14.85
C ALA A 226 -7.35 -4.22 16.26
N ALA A 227 -8.11 -3.16 16.55
CA ALA A 227 -8.14 -2.57 17.88
C ALA A 227 -8.61 -3.55 18.98
N LEU A 228 -9.49 -4.51 18.66
CA LEU A 228 -9.95 -5.53 19.63
C LEU A 228 -8.82 -6.48 20.06
N LEU A 229 -7.79 -6.68 19.24
CA LEU A 229 -6.65 -7.52 19.60
C LEU A 229 -5.73 -6.84 20.61
N PHE A 230 -5.48 -5.54 20.38
CA PHE A 230 -4.45 -4.79 21.09
C PHE A 230 -4.99 -4.00 22.29
N THR A 231 -6.31 -3.99 22.48
CA THR A 231 -6.91 -3.46 23.71
C THR A 231 -6.71 -4.48 24.85
N SER A 232 -6.12 -4.01 25.95
CA SER A 232 -5.91 -4.79 27.18
C SER A 232 -7.18 -4.90 27.99
#